data_AF-A0A840CW28-F1
#
_entry.id   AF-A0A840CW28-F1
#
_cell.length_a   1.000
_cell.length_b   1.000
_cell.length_c   1.000
_cell.angle_alpha   90.00
_cell.angle_beta   90.00
_cell.angle_gamma   90.00
#
_symmetry.space_group_name_H-M   'P 1'
#
loop_
_entity.id
_entity.type
_entity.pdbx_description
1 polymer ?
#
loop_
_entity_poly.entity_id
_entity_poly.type
_entity_poly.pdbx_seq_one_letter_code
_entity_poly.pdbx_strand_id
1 'polypeptide(L)'
;MKLGNSKGNNTGKKYHIRKRDEQKEPKPANQKRAEEFNKWFAENYQLLINFLISKNSYDEDVFNATYIRMSEKLLFTGEKIDDYRAYFHRSYYTNYILDKTRESRYVPLPSYTNLEAHHSNPYEREWMQTKLELDIFDYVYDRYELREFELFKMYISLKPAINYHTLAQITHVQVHNIQRIVSRILSDIRSNKELVGRYKEIG
;
A
#
# COMPACT_ATOMS: atom_id res chain seq x y z
N MET A 1 -33.73 -9.48 16.43
CA MET A 1 -34.11 -10.28 15.24
C MET A 1 -33.13 -11.45 15.14
N LYS A 2 -33.54 -12.68 15.49
CA LYS A 2 -32.66 -13.86 15.48
C LYS A 2 -32.61 -14.42 14.06
N LEU A 3 -31.50 -14.24 13.36
CA LEU A 3 -31.22 -14.91 12.09
C LEU A 3 -30.98 -16.39 12.40
N GLY A 4 -31.97 -17.23 12.05
CA GLY A 4 -31.93 -18.67 12.24
C GLY A 4 -30.88 -19.31 11.32
N ASN A 5 -29.65 -19.42 11.80
CA ASN A 5 -28.65 -20.26 11.15
C ASN A 5 -28.87 -21.71 11.64
N SER A 6 -29.52 -22.52 10.80
CA SER A 6 -29.73 -23.93 11.09
C SER A 6 -28.37 -24.62 11.12
N LYS A 7 -28.00 -25.11 12.32
CA LYS A 7 -26.79 -25.88 12.63
C LYS A 7 -26.61 -27.10 11.70
N GLY A 8 -26.16 -26.90 10.47
CA GLY A 8 -25.80 -27.97 9.53
C GLY A 8 -26.96 -28.82 8.98
N ASN A 9 -28.21 -28.63 9.42
CA ASN A 9 -29.36 -29.47 9.02
C ASN A 9 -29.96 -29.14 7.64
N ASN A 10 -29.24 -28.44 6.77
CA ASN A 10 -29.69 -28.16 5.40
C ASN A 10 -29.26 -29.28 4.43
N THR A 11 -29.53 -30.53 4.80
CA THR A 11 -29.20 -31.74 4.02
C THR A 11 -30.16 -31.99 2.85
N GLY A 12 -31.26 -31.23 2.77
CA GLY A 12 -32.30 -31.39 1.75
C GLY A 12 -32.20 -30.46 0.53
N LYS A 13 -31.38 -29.39 0.58
CA LYS A 13 -31.15 -28.55 -0.60
C LYS A 13 -30.01 -29.15 -1.41
N LYS A 14 -30.36 -30.02 -2.37
CA LYS A 14 -29.44 -30.37 -3.46
C LYS A 14 -29.13 -29.10 -4.23
N TYR A 15 -28.00 -28.47 -3.93
CA TYR A 15 -27.40 -27.51 -4.85
C TYR A 15 -27.04 -28.33 -6.09
N HIS A 16 -27.72 -28.07 -7.21
CA HIS A 16 -27.20 -28.45 -8.50
C HIS A 16 -25.92 -27.63 -8.71
N ILE A 17 -24.81 -28.12 -8.13
CA ILE A 17 -23.48 -27.69 -8.51
C ILE A 17 -23.43 -27.99 -10.01
N ARG A 18 -23.35 -26.94 -10.82
CA ARG A 18 -23.23 -27.06 -12.27
C ARG A 18 -22.07 -28.02 -12.53
N LYS A 19 -22.39 -29.27 -12.87
CA LYS A 19 -21.41 -30.12 -13.53
C LYS A 19 -20.99 -29.37 -14.77
N ARG A 20 -19.71 -29.43 -15.07
CA ARG A 20 -19.03 -28.89 -16.26
C ARG A 20 -19.47 -29.62 -17.55
N ASP A 21 -20.75 -29.98 -17.60
CA ASP A 21 -21.50 -30.76 -18.58
C ASP A 21 -22.81 -30.02 -18.92
N GLU A 22 -22.78 -28.67 -18.90
CA GLU A 22 -23.73 -27.90 -19.70
C GLU A 22 -23.49 -28.26 -21.17
N GLN A 23 -24.56 -28.47 -21.94
CA GLN A 23 -24.53 -28.81 -23.36
C GLN A 23 -23.40 -28.07 -24.09
N LYS A 24 -22.33 -28.78 -24.48
CA LYS A 24 -21.19 -28.17 -25.19
C LYS A 24 -21.61 -27.53 -26.51
N GLU A 25 -22.72 -28.01 -27.07
CA GLU A 25 -23.30 -27.50 -28.31
C GLU A 25 -24.69 -26.90 -28.05
N PRO A 26 -24.93 -25.65 -28.46
CA PRO A 26 -26.24 -25.01 -28.34
C PRO A 26 -27.29 -25.75 -29.16
N LYS A 27 -28.47 -25.99 -28.57
CA LYS A 27 -29.62 -26.47 -29.35
C LYS A 27 -30.14 -25.34 -30.26
N PRO A 28 -30.67 -25.64 -31.46
CA PRO A 28 -31.23 -24.62 -32.35
C PRO A 28 -32.34 -23.77 -31.71
N ALA A 29 -33.17 -24.37 -30.85
CA ALA A 29 -34.20 -23.64 -30.10
C ALA A 29 -33.63 -22.65 -29.07
N ASN A 30 -32.44 -22.94 -28.52
CA ASN A 30 -31.76 -22.05 -27.59
C ASN A 30 -31.05 -20.91 -28.32
N GLN A 31 -30.50 -21.18 -29.49
CA GLN A 31 -29.91 -20.16 -30.37
C GLN A 31 -30.93 -19.07 -30.70
N LYS A 32 -32.13 -19.47 -31.15
CA LYS A 32 -33.20 -18.53 -31.45
C LYS A 32 -33.57 -17.64 -30.25
N ARG A 33 -33.63 -18.20 -29.04
CA ARG A 33 -33.92 -17.43 -27.82
C ARG A 33 -32.79 -16.47 -27.45
N ALA A 34 -31.54 -16.88 -27.63
CA ALA A 34 -30.39 -16.02 -27.42
C ALA A 34 -30.39 -14.87 -28.44
N GLU A 35 -30.73 -15.13 -29.70
CA GLU A 35 -30.88 -14.11 -30.74
C GLU A 35 -32.00 -13.11 -30.44
N GLU A 36 -33.17 -13.60 -30.00
CA GLU A 36 -34.30 -12.76 -29.56
C GLU A 36 -33.89 -11.84 -28.41
N PHE A 37 -33.18 -12.37 -27.42
CA PHE A 37 -32.62 -11.58 -26.33
C PHE A 37 -31.57 -10.57 -26.80
N ASN A 38 -30.63 -10.97 -27.67
CA ASN A 38 -29.58 -10.08 -28.17
C ASN A 38 -30.19 -8.91 -28.96
N LYS A 39 -31.21 -9.16 -29.77
CA LYS A 39 -31.95 -8.12 -30.49
C LYS A 39 -32.68 -7.18 -29.52
N TRP A 40 -33.43 -7.72 -28.57
CA TRP A 40 -34.09 -6.94 -27.54
C TRP A 40 -33.09 -6.08 -26.75
N PHE A 41 -31.93 -6.63 -26.40
CA PHE A 41 -30.89 -5.95 -25.65
C PHE A 41 -30.31 -4.79 -26.47
N ALA A 42 -30.02 -4.99 -27.76
CA ALA A 42 -29.55 -3.94 -28.65
C ALA A 42 -30.55 -2.77 -28.76
N GLU A 43 -31.86 -3.08 -28.87
CA GLU A 43 -32.93 -2.09 -28.93
C GLU A 43 -33.09 -1.31 -27.60
N ASN A 44 -32.83 -1.96 -26.46
CA ASN A 44 -33.04 -1.40 -25.13
C ASN A 44 -31.75 -0.94 -24.42
N TYR A 45 -30.60 -1.05 -25.08
CA TYR A 45 -29.27 -0.83 -24.49
C TYR A 45 -29.18 0.53 -23.76
N GLN A 46 -29.52 1.61 -24.47
CA GLN A 46 -29.46 2.97 -23.92
C GLN A 46 -30.48 3.19 -22.79
N LEU A 47 -31.67 2.60 -22.89
CA LEU A 47 -32.70 2.69 -21.84
C LEU A 47 -32.25 2.00 -20.55
N LEU A 48 -31.58 0.84 -20.67
CA LEU A 48 -31.04 0.11 -19.53
C LEU A 48 -29.92 0.90 -18.85
N ILE A 49 -29.00 1.48 -19.63
CA ILE A 49 -27.92 2.35 -19.11
C ILE A 49 -28.50 3.57 -18.41
N ASN A 50 -29.39 4.31 -19.06
CA ASN A 50 -30.00 5.52 -18.50
C ASN A 50 -30.73 5.22 -17.19
N PHE A 51 -31.40 4.08 -17.09
CA PHE A 51 -32.01 3.64 -15.84
C PHE A 51 -30.98 3.42 -14.73
N LEU A 52 -29.86 2.75 -15.02
CA LEU A 52 -28.81 2.50 -14.02
C LEU A 52 -28.06 3.77 -13.61
N ILE A 53 -27.81 4.68 -14.56
CA ILE A 53 -27.24 6.00 -14.29
C ILE A 53 -28.18 6.79 -13.38
N SER A 54 -29.49 6.79 -13.65
CA SER A 54 -30.49 7.47 -12.80
C SER A 54 -30.53 6.96 -11.36
N LYS A 55 -30.05 5.73 -11.13
CA LYS A 55 -29.94 5.10 -9.81
C LYS A 55 -28.55 5.23 -9.19
N ASN A 56 -27.64 5.96 -9.84
CA ASN A 56 -26.24 6.10 -9.44
C ASN A 56 -25.55 4.75 -9.19
N SER A 57 -25.90 3.75 -9.99
CA SER A 57 -25.45 2.37 -9.81
C SER A 57 -24.92 1.78 -11.11
N TYR A 58 -24.59 2.62 -12.10
CA TYR A 58 -24.06 2.16 -13.38
C TYR A 58 -22.57 1.84 -13.26
N ASP A 59 -22.22 0.64 -13.72
CA ASP A 59 -20.88 0.08 -13.77
C ASP A 59 -20.80 -0.73 -15.08
N GLU A 60 -19.92 -0.30 -15.98
CA GLU A 60 -19.83 -0.82 -17.35
C GLU A 60 -19.42 -2.29 -17.37
N ASP A 61 -18.46 -2.68 -16.51
CA ASP A 61 -17.96 -4.04 -16.43
C ASP A 61 -19.04 -4.99 -15.92
N VAL A 62 -19.75 -4.60 -14.86
CA VAL A 62 -20.87 -5.38 -14.34
C VAL A 62 -22.01 -5.48 -15.36
N PHE A 63 -22.26 -4.41 -16.12
CA PHE A 63 -23.30 -4.38 -17.15
C PHE A 63 -23.00 -5.37 -18.28
N ASN A 64 -21.80 -5.30 -18.84
CA ASN A 64 -21.34 -6.18 -19.92
C ASN A 64 -21.24 -7.64 -19.45
N ALA A 65 -20.73 -7.89 -18.25
CA ALA A 65 -20.69 -9.23 -17.66
C ALA A 65 -22.09 -9.82 -17.46
N THR A 66 -23.08 -8.99 -17.10
CA THR A 66 -24.47 -9.42 -16.95
C THR A 66 -25.09 -9.82 -18.29
N TYR A 67 -24.85 -9.04 -19.34
CA TYR A 67 -25.28 -9.38 -20.71
C TYR A 67 -24.71 -10.72 -21.17
N ILE A 68 -23.39 -10.91 -21.06
CA ILE A 68 -22.71 -12.15 -21.49
C ILE A 68 -23.30 -13.35 -20.74
N ARG A 69 -23.40 -13.28 -19.41
CA ARG A 69 -23.95 -14.37 -18.59
C ARG A 69 -25.38 -14.72 -18.97
N MET A 70 -26.22 -13.72 -19.25
CA MET A 70 -27.60 -13.97 -19.66
C MET A 70 -27.68 -14.60 -21.05
N SER A 71 -26.89 -14.09 -22.00
CA SER A 71 -26.82 -14.62 -23.37
C SER A 71 -26.34 -16.08 -23.37
N GLU A 72 -25.27 -16.40 -22.64
CA GLU A 72 -24.78 -17.77 -22.46
C GLU A 72 -25.81 -18.68 -21.79
N LYS A 73 -26.51 -18.19 -20.76
CA LYS A 73 -27.55 -18.96 -20.06
C LYS A 73 -28.71 -19.32 -21.01
N LEU A 74 -29.16 -18.37 -21.83
CA LEU A 74 -30.19 -18.64 -22.83
C LEU A 74 -29.70 -19.64 -23.87
N LEU A 75 -28.45 -19.51 -24.32
CA LEU A 75 -27.84 -20.36 -25.35
C LEU A 75 -27.62 -21.82 -24.89
N PHE A 76 -27.12 -22.03 -23.67
CA PHE A 76 -26.70 -23.35 -23.20
C PHE A 76 -27.71 -24.05 -22.29
N THR A 77 -28.48 -23.31 -21.50
CA THR A 77 -29.49 -23.90 -20.59
C THR A 77 -30.92 -23.81 -21.12
N GLY A 78 -31.19 -22.97 -22.13
CA GLY A 78 -32.53 -22.82 -22.71
C GLY A 78 -33.56 -22.33 -21.70
N GLU A 79 -33.14 -21.57 -20.69
CA GLU A 79 -34.04 -21.01 -19.66
C GLU A 79 -35.09 -20.12 -20.34
N LYS A 80 -36.34 -20.18 -19.86
CA LYS A 80 -37.40 -19.31 -20.36
C LYS A 80 -37.46 -18.07 -19.48
N ILE A 81 -37.27 -16.90 -20.08
CA ILE A 81 -37.39 -15.61 -19.41
C ILE A 81 -38.63 -14.92 -19.98
N ASP A 82 -39.59 -14.62 -19.12
CA ASP A 82 -40.83 -13.95 -19.54
C ASP A 82 -40.68 -12.42 -19.61
N ASP A 83 -39.84 -11.82 -18.76
CA ASP A 83 -39.52 -10.39 -18.76
C ASP A 83 -37.99 -10.17 -18.74
N TYR A 84 -37.42 -9.85 -19.90
CA TYR A 84 -36.00 -9.60 -20.04
C TYR A 84 -35.53 -8.38 -19.23
N ARG A 85 -36.34 -7.33 -19.09
CA ARG A 85 -35.95 -6.11 -18.37
C ARG A 85 -35.82 -6.39 -16.88
N ALA A 86 -36.86 -6.96 -16.28
CA ALA A 86 -36.86 -7.29 -14.85
C ALA A 86 -35.75 -8.29 -14.51
N TYR A 87 -35.57 -9.31 -15.37
CA TYR A 87 -34.52 -10.30 -15.18
C TYR A 87 -33.12 -9.68 -15.31
N PHE A 88 -32.91 -8.81 -16.29
CA PHE A 88 -31.64 -8.13 -16.50
C PHE A 88 -31.27 -7.25 -15.30
N HIS A 89 -32.18 -6.39 -14.83
CA HIS A 89 -31.91 -5.55 -13.66
C HIS A 89 -31.63 -6.39 -12.41
N ARG A 90 -32.39 -7.46 -12.17
CA ARG A 90 -32.14 -8.35 -11.03
C ARG A 90 -30.76 -9.01 -11.12
N SER A 91 -30.38 -9.47 -12.30
CA SER A 91 -29.08 -10.10 -12.55
C SER A 91 -27.94 -9.09 -12.39
N TYR A 92 -28.13 -7.88 -12.91
CA TYR A 92 -27.22 -6.76 -12.78
C TYR A 92 -26.95 -6.43 -11.31
N TYR A 93 -27.99 -6.15 -10.51
CA TYR A 93 -27.80 -5.80 -9.10
C TYR A 93 -27.18 -6.95 -8.28
N THR A 94 -27.50 -8.20 -8.63
CA THR A 94 -26.85 -9.36 -8.01
C THR A 94 -25.35 -9.37 -8.29
N ASN A 95 -24.95 -9.18 -9.55
CA ASN A 95 -23.54 -9.10 -9.94
C ASN A 95 -22.85 -7.89 -9.33
N TYR A 96 -23.49 -6.72 -9.35
CA TYR A 96 -22.99 -5.48 -8.79
C TYR A 96 -22.67 -5.60 -7.29
N ILE A 97 -23.61 -6.13 -6.50
CA ILE A 97 -23.40 -6.32 -5.05
C ILE A 97 -22.28 -7.34 -4.79
N LEU A 98 -22.25 -8.44 -5.55
CA LEU A 98 -21.20 -9.45 -5.42
C LEU A 98 -19.83 -8.85 -5.74
N ASP A 99 -19.73 -8.01 -6.76
CA ASP A 99 -18.47 -7.41 -7.17
C ASP A 99 -17.99 -6.36 -6.18
N LYS A 100 -18.87 -5.45 -5.73
CA LYS A 100 -18.55 -4.49 -4.66
C LYS A 100 -18.12 -5.18 -3.36
N THR A 101 -18.74 -6.31 -3.02
CA THR A 101 -18.34 -7.12 -1.85
C THR A 101 -16.98 -7.80 -2.06
N ARG A 102 -16.61 -8.12 -3.30
CA ARG A 102 -15.29 -8.68 -3.62
C ARG A 102 -14.22 -7.61 -3.60
N GLU A 103 -14.49 -6.44 -4.16
CA GLU A 103 -13.63 -5.25 -4.16
C GLU A 103 -13.34 -4.78 -2.74
N SER A 104 -14.34 -4.77 -1.84
CA SER A 104 -14.17 -4.37 -0.44
C SER A 104 -13.24 -5.28 0.38
N ARG A 105 -12.79 -6.42 -0.18
CA ARG A 105 -11.76 -7.27 0.45
C ARG A 105 -10.35 -6.78 0.18
N TYR A 106 -10.18 -5.89 -0.79
CA TYR A 106 -8.89 -5.31 -1.13
C TYR A 106 -8.79 -3.93 -0.52
N VAL A 107 -7.62 -3.62 0.06
CA VAL A 107 -7.31 -2.28 0.55
C VAL A 107 -7.11 -1.39 -0.68
N PRO A 108 -7.65 -0.15 -0.72
CA PRO A 108 -7.37 0.78 -1.81
C PRO A 108 -5.85 0.93 -1.96
N LEU A 109 -5.35 0.88 -3.19
CA LEU A 109 -3.95 1.22 -3.45
C LEU A 109 -3.70 2.63 -2.91
N PRO A 110 -2.67 2.84 -2.08
CA PRO A 110 -2.37 4.16 -1.58
C PRO A 110 -2.15 5.09 -2.78
N SER A 111 -2.87 6.20 -2.80
CA SER A 111 -2.69 7.24 -3.81
C SER A 111 -1.30 7.82 -3.62
N TYR A 112 -0.38 7.49 -4.52
CA TYR A 112 1.02 7.95 -4.53
C TYR A 112 1.15 9.44 -4.88
N THR A 113 0.09 10.22 -4.75
CA THR A 113 0.10 11.67 -4.97
C THR A 113 0.88 12.41 -3.89
N ASN A 114 1.06 11.79 -2.73
CA ASN A 114 1.97 12.28 -1.71
C ASN A 114 3.10 11.25 -1.55
N LEU A 115 4.16 11.37 -2.36
CA LEU A 115 5.49 11.12 -1.82
C LEU A 115 5.65 12.15 -0.70
N GLU A 116 5.14 11.85 0.49
CA GLU A 116 5.67 12.49 1.68
C GLU A 116 7.16 12.23 1.60
N ALA A 117 7.93 13.30 1.39
CA ALA A 117 9.36 13.33 1.61
C ALA A 117 9.52 13.05 3.09
N HIS A 118 9.41 11.76 3.41
CA HIS A 118 9.61 11.25 4.72
C HIS A 118 11.04 11.64 5.05
N HIS A 119 11.20 12.59 5.98
CA HIS A 119 12.45 12.81 6.70
C HIS A 119 12.96 11.53 7.40
N SER A 120 12.28 10.38 7.21
CA SER A 120 12.69 9.03 7.58
C SER A 120 13.32 8.23 6.44
N ASN A 121 13.97 8.86 5.45
CA ASN A 121 14.92 8.14 4.60
C ASN A 121 16.18 7.84 5.44
N PRO A 122 16.43 6.59 5.84
CA PRO A 122 17.57 6.26 6.69
C PRO A 122 18.91 6.65 6.05
N TYR A 123 19.00 6.62 4.72
CA TYR A 123 20.21 6.99 3.97
C TYR A 123 20.50 8.49 4.03
N GLU A 124 19.47 9.33 3.95
CA GLU A 124 19.66 10.79 4.08
C GLU A 124 20.10 11.16 5.49
N ARG A 125 19.53 10.50 6.51
CA ARG A 125 19.92 10.73 7.91
C ARG A 125 21.38 10.34 8.17
N GLU A 126 21.80 9.17 7.68
CA GLU A 126 23.19 8.70 7.80
C GLU A 126 24.17 9.61 7.06
N TRP A 127 23.79 10.09 5.87
CA TRP A 127 24.58 11.05 5.11
C TRP A 127 24.70 12.40 5.84
N MET A 128 23.61 12.92 6.40
CA MET A 128 23.62 14.16 7.19
C MET A 128 24.46 14.04 8.45
N GLN A 129 24.42 12.88 9.13
CA GLN A 129 25.29 12.58 10.29
C GLN A 129 26.76 12.59 9.90
N THR A 130 27.13 11.83 8.86
CA THR A 130 28.52 11.76 8.36
C THR A 130 29.02 13.14 7.98
N LYS A 131 28.19 13.94 7.29
CA LYS A 131 28.55 15.30 6.88
C LYS A 131 28.77 16.21 8.10
N LEU A 132 27.89 16.14 9.10
CA LEU A 132 28.05 16.92 10.33
C LEU A 132 29.31 16.52 11.10
N GLU A 133 29.66 15.24 11.14
CA GLU A 133 30.90 14.76 11.78
C GLU A 133 32.14 15.35 11.10
N LEU A 134 32.20 15.33 9.77
CA LEU A 134 33.29 15.94 9.00
C LEU A 134 33.40 17.44 9.28
N ASP A 135 32.29 18.16 9.24
CA ASP A 135 32.27 19.61 9.50
C ASP A 135 32.69 19.95 10.94
N ILE A 136 32.37 19.10 11.91
CA ILE A 136 32.87 19.21 13.29
C ILE A 136 34.39 19.00 13.33
N PHE A 137 34.91 18.00 12.62
CA PHE A 137 36.35 17.77 12.57
C PHE A 137 37.10 18.93 11.90
N ASP A 138 36.59 19.47 10.80
CA ASP A 138 37.19 20.64 10.15
C ASP A 138 37.16 21.86 11.08
N TYR A 139 36.03 22.10 11.77
CA TYR A 139 35.91 23.18 12.76
C TYR A 139 36.95 23.08 13.89
N VAL A 140 37.23 21.86 14.38
CA VAL A 140 38.22 21.65 15.44
C VAL A 140 39.65 21.73 14.88
N TYR A 141 39.89 21.19 13.68
CA TYR A 141 41.20 21.23 13.03
C TYR A 141 41.70 22.67 12.83
N ASP A 142 40.81 23.58 12.42
CA ASP A 142 41.16 24.97 12.16
C ASP A 142 41.46 25.79 13.43
N ARG A 143 41.07 25.31 14.62
CA ARG A 143 41.08 26.09 15.88
C ARG A 143 41.97 25.54 16.97
N TYR A 144 42.37 24.28 16.89
CA TYR A 144 43.14 23.59 17.92
C TYR A 144 44.48 23.12 17.36
N GLU A 145 45.46 22.90 18.25
CA GLU A 145 46.73 22.31 17.83
C GLU A 145 46.50 20.91 17.25
N LEU A 146 47.31 20.53 16.26
CA LEU A 146 47.19 19.25 15.56
C LEU A 146 47.09 18.06 16.54
N ARG A 147 47.93 18.06 17.58
CA ARG A 147 47.95 16.99 18.59
C ARG A 147 46.67 16.95 19.44
N GLU A 148 46.07 18.10 19.71
CA GLU A 148 44.80 18.18 20.45
C GLU A 148 43.63 17.70 19.57
N PHE A 149 43.64 18.07 18.29
CA PHE A 149 42.70 17.57 17.30
C PHE A 149 42.81 16.04 17.13
N GLU A 150 44.02 15.49 17.00
CA GLU A 150 44.24 14.05 16.87
C GLU A 150 43.68 13.28 18.07
N LEU A 151 43.94 13.77 19.30
CA LEU A 151 43.40 13.17 20.52
C LEU A 151 41.87 13.21 20.55
N PHE A 152 41.28 14.33 20.14
CA PHE A 152 39.83 14.48 20.05
C PHE A 152 39.22 13.54 19.01
N LYS A 153 39.78 13.52 17.79
CA LYS A 153 39.32 12.65 16.69
C LYS A 153 39.43 11.17 17.08
N MET A 154 40.56 10.74 17.64
CA MET A 154 40.73 9.38 18.14
C MET A 154 39.69 9.03 19.22
N TYR A 155 39.42 9.95 20.16
CA TYR A 155 38.43 9.71 21.20
C TYR A 155 37.00 9.56 20.64
N ILE A 156 36.60 10.42 19.70
CA ILE A 156 35.25 10.40 19.12
C ILE A 156 35.07 9.18 18.21
N SER A 157 36.01 8.91 17.30
CA SER A 157 35.87 7.83 16.31
C SER A 157 36.01 6.42 16.91
N LEU A 158 36.66 6.28 18.07
CA LEU A 158 36.90 4.97 18.71
C LEU A 158 35.95 4.69 19.89
N LYS A 159 34.98 5.57 20.16
CA LYS A 159 33.89 5.31 21.10
C LYS A 159 32.96 4.20 20.55
N PRO A 160 32.40 3.33 21.41
CA PRO A 160 32.59 3.23 22.86
C PRO A 160 33.79 2.38 23.28
N ALA A 161 34.58 1.84 22.34
CA ALA A 161 35.67 0.89 22.62
C ALA A 161 36.83 1.50 23.44
N ILE A 162 37.01 2.83 23.40
CA ILE A 162 38.08 3.53 24.11
C ILE A 162 37.52 4.49 25.16
N ASN A 163 38.19 4.53 26.31
CA ASN A 163 38.01 5.54 27.35
C ASN A 163 39.30 6.36 27.53
N TYR A 164 39.29 7.40 28.39
CA TYR A 164 40.45 8.28 28.56
C TYR A 164 41.71 7.55 29.07
N HIS A 165 41.58 6.48 29.86
CA HIS A 165 42.72 5.69 30.34
C HIS A 165 43.34 4.87 29.21
N THR A 166 42.51 4.22 28.39
CA THR A 166 42.98 3.46 27.22
C THR A 166 43.64 4.40 26.19
N LEU A 167 43.06 5.59 25.96
CA LEU A 167 43.64 6.57 25.06
C LEU A 167 44.98 7.11 25.59
N ALA A 168 45.11 7.32 26.90
CA ALA A 168 46.36 7.70 27.55
C ALA A 168 47.45 6.64 27.37
N GLN A 169 47.10 5.35 27.45
CA GLN A 169 48.04 4.25 27.21
C GLN A 169 48.56 4.22 25.77
N ILE A 170 47.67 4.48 24.79
CA ILE A 170 48.02 4.47 23.36
C ILE A 170 48.88 5.68 22.98
N THR A 171 48.58 6.85 23.54
CA THR A 171 49.15 8.14 23.11
C THR A 171 50.27 8.65 24.03
N HIS A 172 50.49 7.98 25.16
CA HIS A 172 51.39 8.38 26.24
C HIS A 172 51.11 9.79 26.80
N VAL A 173 49.86 10.28 26.64
CA VAL A 173 49.40 11.55 27.21
C VAL A 173 48.67 11.28 28.53
N GLN A 174 48.89 12.14 29.53
CA GLN A 174 48.25 11.99 30.83
C GLN A 174 46.72 12.11 30.74
N VAL A 175 46.01 11.24 31.46
CA VAL A 175 44.54 11.14 31.43
C VAL A 175 43.86 12.49 31.70
N HIS A 176 44.32 13.24 32.71
CA HIS A 176 43.76 14.54 33.06
C HIS A 176 43.92 15.57 31.94
N ASN A 177 45.01 15.50 31.17
CA ASN A 177 45.24 16.39 30.03
C ASN A 177 44.28 16.05 28.88
N ILE A 178 44.12 14.76 28.55
CA ILE A 178 43.16 14.30 27.55
C ILE A 178 41.74 14.75 27.92
N GLN A 179 41.32 14.51 29.16
CA GLN A 179 40.01 14.92 29.64
C GLN A 179 39.81 16.43 29.52
N ARG A 180 40.80 17.24 29.92
CA ARG A 180 40.75 18.70 29.81
C ARG A 180 40.61 19.15 28.35
N ILE A 181 41.41 18.60 27.44
CA ILE A 181 41.39 18.93 26.01
C ILE A 181 40.03 18.58 25.39
N VAL A 182 39.58 17.34 25.56
CA VAL A 182 38.30 16.86 25.00
C VAL A 182 37.13 17.65 25.57
N SER A 183 37.12 17.93 26.87
CA SER A 183 36.04 18.71 27.49
C SER A 183 35.99 20.15 26.98
N ARG A 184 37.15 20.77 26.78
CA ARG A 184 37.25 22.13 26.22
C ARG A 184 36.69 22.17 24.79
N ILE A 185 37.14 21.24 23.93
CA ILE A 185 36.66 21.14 22.55
C ILE A 185 35.16 20.88 22.50
N LEU A 186 34.64 19.95 23.31
CA LEU A 186 33.20 19.66 23.37
C LEU A 186 32.39 20.88 23.84
N SER A 187 32.90 21.64 24.81
CA SER A 187 32.23 22.86 25.27
C SER A 187 32.18 23.93 24.19
N ASP A 188 33.26 24.08 23.43
CA ASP A 188 33.35 25.02 22.31
C ASP A 188 32.38 24.63 21.18
N ILE A 189 32.37 23.36 20.75
CA ILE A 189 31.40 22.85 19.76
C ILE A 189 29.96 23.11 20.21
N ARG A 190 29.64 22.86 21.49
CA ARG A 190 28.30 23.11 22.05
C ARG A 190 27.92 24.59 22.09
N SER A 191 28.89 25.51 22.06
CA SER A 191 28.64 26.94 21.98
C SER A 191 28.36 27.41 20.54
N ASN A 192 28.75 26.62 19.53
CA ASN A 192 28.48 26.89 18.13
C ASN A 192 27.01 26.57 17.78
N LYS A 193 26.22 27.64 17.62
CA LYS A 193 24.77 27.55 17.33
C LYS A 193 24.44 26.84 16.00
N GLU A 194 25.32 26.93 15.01
CA GLU A 194 25.11 26.32 13.69
C GLU A 194 25.26 24.80 13.77
N LEU A 195 26.36 24.32 14.35
CA LEU A 195 26.60 22.88 14.54
C LEU A 195 25.53 22.25 15.44
N VAL A 196 25.12 22.96 16.50
CA VAL A 196 24.04 22.51 17.39
C VAL A 196 22.68 22.51 16.69
N GLY A 197 22.40 23.48 15.82
CA GLY A 197 21.18 23.53 15.02
C GLY A 197 21.07 22.30 14.11
N ARG A 198 22.14 22.03 13.35
CA ARG A 198 22.23 20.86 12.46
C ARG A 198 22.14 19.53 13.20
N TYR A 199 22.71 19.44 14.41
CA TYR A 199 22.55 18.25 15.25
C TYR A 199 21.10 17.99 15.64
N LYS A 200 20.31 19.03 15.92
CA LYS A 200 18.88 18.92 16.25
C LYS A 200 18.02 18.53 15.05
N GLU A 201 18.39 18.96 13.85
CA GLU A 201 17.67 18.61 12.62
C GLU A 201 17.82 17.13 12.25
N ILE A 202 18.94 16.52 12.67
CA ILE A 202 19.25 15.10 12.46
C ILE A 202 18.59 14.18 13.51
N GLY A 203 18.27 14.71 14.70
CA GLY A 203 17.78 13.99 15.88
C GLY A 203 16.29 13.72 15.83
#